data_AF-A0A7V9V8Q7-F1
#
_entry.id   AF-A0A7V9V8Q7-F1
#
_cell.length_a   1.000
_cell.length_b   1.000
_cell.length_c   1.000
_cell.angle_alpha   90.00
_cell.angle_beta   90.00
_cell.angle_gamma   90.00
#
_symmetry.space_group_name_H-M   'P 1'
#
loop_
_entity.id
_entity.type
_entity.pdbx_description
1 polymer ?
#
loop_
_entity_poly.entity_id
_entity_poly.type
_entity_poly.pdbx_seq_one_letter_code
_entity_poly.pdbx_strand_id
1 'polypeptide(L)'
;MAAAQGVGRRPAPAADPDAVAYNALARVDQKVLRRTVRMGRPLASPEEAGMAVAFARYQRSQPWYRLFWVLFAPGVVISVVIASRLHLAVVGVVLAIAAQGAWGWRSLRRVERINRHLLTGPA
;
A
#
# COMPACT_ATOMS: atom_id res chain seq x y z
N MET A 1 -12.26 24.61 45.35
CA MET A 1 -12.48 25.22 44.01
C MET A 1 -11.09 25.39 43.40
N ALA A 2 -10.71 24.89 42.23
CA ALA A 2 -11.43 24.46 41.05
C ALA A 2 -10.63 23.35 40.30
N ALA A 3 -11.36 22.59 39.49
CA ALA A 3 -10.93 21.42 38.75
C ALA A 3 -9.87 21.71 37.69
N ALA A 4 -8.74 20.98 37.73
CA ALA A 4 -7.86 20.80 36.58
C ALA A 4 -8.53 19.81 35.63
N GLN A 5 -9.25 20.36 34.64
CA GLN A 5 -9.90 19.63 33.57
C GLN A 5 -8.89 18.74 32.84
N GLY A 6 -9.25 17.46 32.71
CA GLY A 6 -8.47 16.47 32.01
C GLY A 6 -8.15 16.96 30.59
N VAL A 7 -6.85 17.02 30.29
CA VAL A 7 -6.34 17.09 28.92
C VAL A 7 -7.05 15.99 28.16
N GLY A 8 -7.94 16.38 27.23
CA GLY A 8 -8.73 15.47 26.42
C GLY A 8 -7.80 14.54 25.66
N ARG A 9 -7.56 13.34 26.23
CA ARG A 9 -7.05 12.21 25.47
C ARG A 9 -8.04 12.02 24.34
N ARG A 10 -7.67 12.46 23.13
CA ARG A 10 -8.37 12.00 21.93
C ARG A 10 -8.46 10.47 22.07
N PRO A 11 -9.65 9.87 21.94
CA PRO A 11 -9.74 8.43 21.91
C PRO A 11 -8.74 7.96 20.87
N ALA A 12 -7.86 7.02 21.26
CA ALA A 12 -6.96 6.40 20.30
C ALA A 12 -7.83 5.95 19.12
N PRO A 13 -7.49 6.33 17.87
CA PRO A 13 -8.30 5.93 16.73
C PRO A 13 -8.50 4.42 16.82
N ALA A 14 -9.76 3.97 16.72
CA ALA A 14 -10.07 2.55 16.74
C ALA A 14 -9.10 1.85 15.79
N ALA A 15 -8.37 0.86 16.30
CA ALA A 15 -7.35 0.18 15.52
C ALA A 15 -8.00 -0.38 14.25
N ASP A 16 -7.47 -0.01 13.08
CA ASP A 16 -7.98 -0.48 11.79
C ASP A 16 -8.03 -2.02 11.83
N PRO A 17 -9.20 -2.67 11.68
CA PRO A 17 -9.32 -4.12 11.80
C PRO A 17 -8.41 -4.84 10.80
N ASP A 18 -8.17 -4.24 9.62
CA ASP A 18 -7.25 -4.78 8.61
C ASP A 18 -5.79 -4.74 9.11
N ALA A 19 -5.43 -3.74 9.94
CA ALA A 19 -4.12 -3.63 10.56
C ALA A 19 -3.92 -4.66 11.68
N VAL A 20 -4.95 -4.89 12.50
CA VAL A 20 -4.93 -5.87 13.58
C VAL A 20 -4.75 -7.28 13.01
N ALA A 21 -5.55 -7.64 12.00
CA ALA A 21 -5.45 -8.93 11.32
C ALA A 21 -4.06 -9.14 10.68
N TYR A 22 -3.51 -8.11 10.02
CA TYR A 22 -2.18 -8.20 9.42
C TYR A 22 -1.06 -8.30 10.47
N ASN A 23 -1.15 -7.55 11.58
CA ASN A 23 -0.12 -7.56 12.61
C ASN A 23 -0.15 -8.83 13.48
N ALA A 24 -1.27 -9.56 13.51
CA ALA A 24 -1.40 -10.85 14.18
C ALA A 24 -0.64 -11.99 13.47
N LEU A 25 -0.33 -11.83 12.17
CA LEU A 25 0.46 -12.81 11.40
C LEU A 25 1.90 -12.94 11.91
N ALA A 26 2.47 -14.14 11.80
CA ALA A 26 3.90 -14.34 12.01
C ALA A 26 4.73 -13.51 11.02
N ARG A 27 5.92 -13.07 11.43
CA ARG A 27 6.79 -12.20 10.61
C ARG A 27 7.16 -12.80 9.25
N VAL A 28 7.27 -14.11 9.17
CA VAL A 28 7.55 -14.83 7.91
C VAL A 28 6.38 -14.69 6.96
N ASP A 29 5.16 -14.95 7.43
CA ASP A 29 3.94 -14.88 6.62
C ASP A 29 3.65 -13.46 6.16
N GLN A 30 3.90 -12.47 7.03
CA GLN A 30 3.88 -11.05 6.65
C GLN A 30 4.80 -10.76 5.44
N LYS A 31 6.01 -11.33 5.42
CA LYS A 31 6.98 -11.12 4.34
C LYS A 31 6.55 -11.82 3.06
N VAL A 32 6.03 -13.05 3.17
CA VAL A 32 5.47 -13.81 2.03
C VAL A 32 4.30 -13.05 1.44
N LEU A 33 3.33 -12.63 2.25
CA LEU A 33 2.14 -11.90 1.83
C LEU A 33 2.51 -10.59 1.11
N ARG A 34 3.43 -9.80 1.68
CA ARG A 34 3.95 -8.58 1.03
C ARG A 34 4.55 -8.87 -0.34
N ARG A 35 5.32 -9.94 -0.44
CA ARG A 35 5.99 -10.34 -1.69
C ARG A 35 4.95 -10.74 -2.73
N THR A 36 3.97 -11.56 -2.35
CA THR A 36 2.93 -12.04 -3.27
C THR A 36 2.00 -10.91 -3.73
N VAL A 37 1.59 -10.04 -2.82
CA VAL A 37 0.83 -8.81 -3.14
C VAL A 37 1.61 -7.91 -4.09
N ARG A 38 2.93 -7.78 -3.95
CA ARG A 38 3.77 -6.99 -4.90
C ARG A 38 3.91 -7.64 -6.27
N MET A 39 3.96 -8.97 -6.34
CA MET A 39 4.03 -9.68 -7.63
C MET A 39 2.70 -9.66 -8.39
N GLY A 40 1.59 -9.39 -7.70
CA GLY A 40 0.26 -9.39 -8.33
C GLY A 40 -0.14 -10.77 -8.85
N ARG A 41 0.29 -11.83 -8.15
CA ARG A 41 -0.09 -13.21 -8.47
C ARG A 41 -1.37 -13.61 -7.70
N PRO A 42 -2.22 -14.47 -8.28
CA PRO A 42 -3.30 -15.09 -7.51
C PRO A 42 -2.72 -15.94 -6.38
N LEU A 43 -3.42 -15.93 -5.25
CA LEU A 43 -3.05 -16.67 -4.04
C LEU A 43 -3.58 -18.11 -4.11
N ALA A 44 -3.08 -18.97 -3.21
CA ALA A 44 -3.42 -20.39 -3.25
C ALA A 44 -4.69 -20.71 -2.45
N SER A 45 -5.00 -19.92 -1.41
CA SER A 45 -6.14 -20.16 -0.53
C SER A 45 -7.06 -18.94 -0.39
N PRO A 46 -8.37 -19.15 -0.11
CA PRO A 46 -9.31 -18.07 0.23
C PRO A 46 -8.89 -17.24 1.45
N GLU A 47 -8.28 -17.87 2.45
CA GLU A 47 -7.81 -17.21 3.67
C GLU A 47 -6.64 -16.25 3.37
N GLU A 48 -5.64 -16.72 2.61
CA GLU A 48 -4.53 -15.88 2.15
C GLU A 48 -5.03 -14.73 1.29
N ALA A 49 -5.99 -15.00 0.39
CA ALA A 49 -6.64 -13.99 -0.42
C ALA A 49 -7.31 -12.90 0.42
N GLY A 50 -8.06 -13.29 1.46
CA GLY A 50 -8.69 -12.38 2.40
C GLY A 50 -7.66 -11.49 3.11
N MET A 51 -6.58 -12.09 3.62
CA MET A 51 -5.48 -11.36 4.27
C MET A 51 -4.76 -10.40 3.32
N ALA A 52 -4.54 -10.80 2.07
CA ALA A 52 -3.91 -9.95 1.06
C ALA A 52 -4.77 -8.74 0.70
N VAL A 53 -6.09 -8.92 0.61
CA VAL A 53 -7.03 -7.81 0.41
C VAL A 53 -7.06 -6.88 1.61
N ALA A 54 -7.13 -7.42 2.83
CA ALA A 54 -7.06 -6.63 4.07
C ALA A 54 -5.77 -5.82 4.13
N PHE A 55 -4.61 -6.44 3.89
CA PHE A 55 -3.32 -5.74 3.81
C PHE A 55 -3.32 -4.64 2.74
N ALA A 56 -3.83 -4.92 1.54
CA ALA A 56 -3.87 -3.94 0.45
C ALA A 56 -4.83 -2.78 0.73
N ARG A 57 -5.93 -3.01 1.46
CA ARG A 57 -6.83 -1.97 1.95
C ARG A 57 -6.14 -1.13 3.03
N TYR A 58 -5.54 -1.77 4.04
CA TYR A 58 -4.78 -1.11 5.09
C TYR A 58 -3.68 -0.20 4.51
N GLN A 59 -2.86 -0.70 3.59
CA GLN A 59 -1.81 0.11 2.95
C GLN A 59 -2.37 1.34 2.21
N ARG A 60 -3.57 1.22 1.61
CA ARG A 60 -4.24 2.33 0.92
C ARG A 60 -4.92 3.32 1.88
N SER A 61 -5.37 2.86 3.05
CA SER A 61 -6.00 3.70 4.08
C SER A 61 -4.99 4.60 4.78
N GLN A 62 -3.70 4.25 4.73
CA GLN A 62 -2.67 5.01 5.41
C GLN A 62 -2.51 6.46 4.88
N PRO A 63 -2.47 7.47 5.76
CA PRO A 63 -2.31 8.87 5.34
C PRO A 63 -0.96 9.12 4.64
N TRP A 64 0.10 8.43 5.07
CA TRP A 64 1.41 8.53 4.44
C TRP A 64 1.41 8.01 2.99
N TYR A 65 0.57 7.01 2.67
CA TYR A 65 0.44 6.50 1.31
C TYR A 65 -0.16 7.55 0.37
N ARG A 66 -1.16 8.29 0.84
CA ARG A 66 -1.74 9.41 0.09
C ARG A 66 -0.71 10.52 -0.10
N LEU A 67 -0.02 10.90 0.97
CA LEU A 67 1.02 11.95 0.93
C LEU A 67 2.16 11.56 -0.01
N PHE A 68 2.58 10.30 -0.01
CA PHE A 68 3.59 9.78 -0.91
C PHE A 68 3.22 10.05 -2.37
N TRP A 69 2.02 9.67 -2.81
CA TRP A 69 1.61 9.88 -4.20
C TRP A 69 1.44 11.35 -4.59
N VAL A 70 0.98 12.18 -3.64
CA VAL A 70 0.86 13.64 -3.83
C VAL A 70 2.23 14.29 -4.06
N LEU A 71 3.28 13.82 -3.40
CA LEU A 71 4.64 14.36 -3.56
C LEU A 71 5.41 13.67 -4.69
N PHE A 72 5.20 12.37 -4.87
CA PHE A 72 5.93 11.55 -5.84
C PHE A 72 5.61 11.94 -7.28
N ALA A 73 4.33 12.07 -7.63
CA ALA A 73 3.92 12.41 -8.99
C ALA A 73 4.51 13.76 -9.49
N PRO A 74 4.38 14.89 -8.76
CA PRO A 74 5.02 16.14 -9.18
C PRO A 74 6.55 16.06 -9.12
N GLY A 75 7.12 15.35 -8.14
CA GLY A 75 8.56 15.11 -8.05
C GLY A 75 9.13 14.43 -9.29
N VAL A 76 8.44 13.40 -9.81
CA VAL A 76 8.81 12.72 -11.06
C VAL A 76 8.73 13.69 -12.25
N VAL A 77 7.67 14.50 -12.36
CA VAL A 77 7.53 15.49 -13.45
C VAL A 77 8.69 16.49 -13.44
N ILE A 78 9.00 17.07 -12.28
CA ILE A 78 10.12 18.01 -12.11
C ILE A 78 11.44 17.32 -12.47
N SER A 79 11.65 16.09 -12.00
CA SER A 79 12.88 15.33 -12.29
C SER A 79 13.05 15.06 -13.78
N VAL A 80 11.98 14.72 -14.50
CA VAL A 80 12.01 14.52 -15.96
C VAL A 80 12.35 15.81 -16.69
N VAL A 81 11.75 16.94 -16.29
CA VAL A 81 12.04 18.26 -16.89
C VAL A 81 13.52 18.60 -16.73
N ILE A 82 14.07 18.45 -15.53
CA ILE A 82 15.50 18.71 -15.26
C ILE A 82 16.38 17.72 -16.03
N ALA A 83 16.07 16.43 -15.97
CA ALA A 83 16.84 15.36 -16.63
C ALA A 83 16.89 15.54 -18.15
N SER A 84 15.81 16.04 -18.77
CA SER A 84 15.75 16.31 -20.21
C SER A 84 16.77 17.35 -20.68
N ARG A 85 17.29 18.18 -19.77
CA ARG A 85 18.33 19.19 -20.03
C ARG A 85 19.76 18.69 -19.78
N LEU A 86 19.91 17.53 -19.15
CA LEU A 86 21.21 16.96 -18.77
C LEU A 86 21.62 15.85 -19.75
N HIS A 87 20.85 14.75 -19.77
CA HIS A 87 21.18 13.57 -20.56
C HIS A 87 20.00 12.61 -20.68
N LEU A 88 19.80 12.01 -21.86
CA LEU A 88 18.67 11.12 -22.12
C LEU A 88 18.68 9.87 -21.21
N ALA A 89 19.86 9.35 -20.87
CA ALA A 89 19.99 8.21 -19.96
C ALA A 89 19.39 8.49 -18.56
N VAL A 90 19.51 9.73 -18.06
CA VAL A 90 18.97 10.11 -16.75
C VAL A 90 17.44 10.10 -16.77
N VAL A 91 16.84 10.54 -17.88
CA VAL A 91 15.38 10.44 -18.09
C VAL A 91 14.95 8.98 -18.02
N GLY A 92 15.69 8.07 -18.66
CA GLY A 92 15.44 6.63 -18.59
C GLY A 92 15.42 6.08 -17.16
N VAL A 93 16.37 6.50 -16.31
CA VAL A 93 16.42 6.10 -14.89
C VAL A 93 15.21 6.62 -14.12
N VAL A 94 14.86 7.90 -14.29
CA VAL A 94 13.69 8.50 -13.61
C VAL A 94 12.41 7.77 -14.01
N LEU A 95 12.23 7.48 -15.31
CA LEU A 95 11.08 6.74 -15.81
C LEU A 95 11.04 5.29 -15.28
N ALA A 96 12.18 4.62 -15.17
CA ALA A 96 12.25 3.28 -14.60
C ALA A 96 11.80 3.25 -13.14
N ILE A 97 12.25 4.22 -12.33
CA ILE A 97 11.82 4.36 -10.92
C ILE A 97 10.33 4.68 -10.84
N ALA A 98 9.83 5.59 -11.70
CA ALA A 98 8.41 5.91 -11.79
C ALA A 98 7.56 4.68 -12.14
N ALA A 99 8.01 3.88 -13.10
CA ALA A 99 7.36 2.64 -13.50
C ALA A 99 7.32 1.61 -12.36
N GLN A 100 8.42 1.45 -11.59
CA GLN A 100 8.45 0.56 -10.43
C GLN A 100 7.43 0.97 -9.35
N GLY A 101 7.34 2.28 -9.05
CA GLY A 101 6.34 2.80 -8.12
C GLY A 101 4.92 2.56 -8.62
N ALA A 102 4.64 2.88 -9.88
CA ALA A 102 3.35 2.69 -10.51
C ALA A 102 2.92 1.21 -10.55
N TRP A 103 3.87 0.30 -10.74
CA TRP A 103 3.63 -1.14 -10.68
C TRP A 103 3.16 -1.57 -9.29
N GLY A 104 3.84 -1.13 -8.24
CA GLY A 104 3.44 -1.41 -6.86
C GLY A 104 2.03 -0.90 -6.53
N TRP A 105 1.72 0.33 -6.97
CA TRP A 105 0.38 0.92 -6.84
C TRP A 105 -0.69 0.10 -7.56
N ARG A 106 -0.41 -0.29 -8.80
CA ARG A 106 -1.32 -1.09 -9.62
C ARG A 106 -1.54 -2.46 -8.99
N SER A 107 -0.49 -3.08 -8.45
CA SER A 107 -0.59 -4.39 -7.79
C SER A 107 -1.52 -4.32 -6.58
N LEU A 108 -1.31 -3.35 -5.69
CA LEU A 108 -2.17 -3.13 -4.51
C LEU A 108 -3.64 -2.93 -4.87
N ARG A 109 -3.94 -2.18 -5.95
CA ARG A 109 -5.31 -1.97 -6.42
C ARG A 109 -5.92 -3.19 -7.10
N ARG A 110 -5.10 -4.10 -7.62
CA ARG A 110 -5.56 -5.28 -8.36
C ARG A 110 -5.73 -6.52 -7.49
N VAL A 111 -5.16 -6.59 -6.29
CA VAL A 111 -5.21 -7.78 -5.41
C VAL A 111 -6.64 -8.33 -5.28
N GLU A 112 -7.60 -7.46 -4.99
CA GLU A 112 -9.01 -7.85 -4.82
C GLU A 112 -9.62 -8.42 -6.10
N ARG A 113 -9.32 -7.81 -7.25
CA ARG A 113 -9.80 -8.28 -8.55
C ARG A 113 -9.19 -9.63 -8.92
N ILE A 114 -7.90 -9.81 -8.67
CA ILE A 114 -7.16 -11.02 -9.04
C ILE A 114 -7.64 -12.20 -8.20
N ASN A 115 -7.88 -11.99 -6.91
CA ASN A 115 -8.32 -13.05 -5.99
C ASN A 115 -9.84 -13.17 -5.87
N ARG A 116 -10.61 -12.45 -6.69
CA ARG A 116 -12.09 -12.46 -6.60
C ARG A 116 -12.67 -13.87 -6.62
N HIS A 117 -12.15 -14.73 -7.49
CA HIS A 117 -12.57 -16.13 -7.62
C HIS A 117 -12.39 -16.97 -6.33
N LEU A 118 -11.42 -16.62 -5.48
CA LEU A 118 -11.18 -17.28 -4.19
C LEU A 118 -12.01 -16.66 -3.07
N LEU A 119 -12.32 -15.36 -3.18
CA LEU A 119 -13.08 -14.61 -2.19
C LEU A 119 -14.60 -14.85 -2.30
N THR A 120 -15.09 -15.18 -3.49
CA THR A 120 -16.53 -15.43 -3.71
C THR A 120 -16.92 -16.89 -3.53
N GLY A 121 -15.97 -17.83 -3.52
CA GLY A 121 -16.23 -19.28 -3.54
C GLY A 121 -17.07 -19.74 -4.74
N PRO A 122 -17.16 -21.05 -5.05
CA PRO A 122 -18.38 -21.56 -5.66
C PRO A 122 -19.50 -21.44 -4.60
N ALA A 123 -20.68 -21.00 -5.03
CA ALA A 123 -21.89 -21.10 -4.23
C ALA A 123 -22.14 -22.56 -3.78
#